data_AF-A0A523QPY5-F1
#
_entry.id   AF-A0A523QPY5-F1
#
_cell.length_a   1.000
_cell.length_b   1.000
_cell.length_c   1.000
_cell.angle_alpha   90.00
_cell.angle_beta   90.00
_cell.angle_gamma   90.00
#
_symmetry.space_group_name_H-M   'P 1'
#
loop_
_entity.id
_entity.type
_entity.pdbx_description
1 polymer ?
#
loop_
_entity_poly.entity_id
_entity_poly.type
_entity_poly.pdbx_seq_one_letter_code
_entity_poly.pdbx_strand_id
1 'polypeptide(L)' 'MMEAHLGVITCDKCGELMNKEQNVIIIAEGIIEKANTEIDFQGSSVRYACHRGCWDGVEEG' A
#
# COMPACT_ATOMS: atom_id res chain seq x y z
N MET A 1 2.78 13.23 -5.20
CA MET A 1 2.94 11.82 -5.62
C MET A 1 3.79 11.18 -4.56
N MET A 2 3.30 10.11 -3.93
CA MET A 2 4.06 9.37 -2.92
C MET A 2 4.76 8.22 -3.63
N GLU A 3 6.08 8.12 -3.47
CA GLU A 3 6.88 7.03 -4.00
C GLU A 3 7.18 6.05 -2.85
N ALA A 4 6.98 4.76 -3.10
CA ALA A 4 7.30 3.70 -2.15
C ALA A 4 8.23 2.68 -2.83
N HIS A 5 9.30 2.32 -2.14
CA HIS A 5 10.21 1.26 -2.58
C HIS A 5 9.85 -0.03 -1.85
N LEU A 6 9.43 -1.04 -2.61
CA LEU A 6 9.07 -2.35 -2.08
C LEU A 6 10.29 -3.28 -2.11
N GLY A 7 10.58 -3.92 -0.98
CA GLY A 7 11.55 -5.02 -0.91
C GLY A 7 10.99 -6.37 -1.39
N VAL A 8 9.72 -6.40 -1.80
CA VAL A 8 9.00 -7.59 -2.25
C VAL A 8 8.47 -7.38 -3.66
N ILE A 9 8.49 -8.45 -4.46
CA ILE A 9 8.01 -8.44 -5.86
C ILE A 9 6.79 -9.34 -6.08
N THR A 10 6.29 -9.98 -5.04
CA THR A 10 5.14 -10.90 -5.07
C THR A 10 3.98 -10.31 -4.27
N CYS A 11 2.76 -10.60 -4.69
CA CYS A 11 1.54 -10.23 -3.97
C CYS A 11 1.43 -11.04 -2.68
N ASP A 12 1.24 -10.36 -1.55
CA ASP A 12 1.13 -11.01 -0.24
C ASP A 12 -0.09 -11.94 -0.12
N LYS A 13 -1.14 -11.73 -0.92
CA LYS A 13 -2.34 -12.58 -0.89
C LYS A 13 -2.22 -13.85 -1.70
N CYS A 14 -1.86 -13.73 -2.97
CA CYS A 14 -1.88 -14.86 -3.91
C CYS A 14 -0.49 -15.45 -4.20
N GLY A 15 0.59 -14.78 -3.78
CA GLY A 15 1.98 -15.20 -4.02
C GLY A 15 2.49 -14.93 -5.44
N GLU A 16 1.62 -14.52 -6.37
CA GLU A 16 2.00 -14.25 -7.76
C GLU A 16 2.82 -12.95 -7.91
N LEU A 17 3.65 -12.88 -8.95
CA LEU A 17 4.48 -11.71 -9.22
C LEU A 17 3.65 -10.44 -9.49
N MET A 18 4.13 -9.31 -8.98
CA MET A 18 3.65 -7.98 -9.32
C MET A 18 4.47 -7.45 -10.51
N ASN A 19 3.80 -7.21 -11.63
CA ASN A 19 4.41 -6.78 -12.88
C ASN A 19 4.36 -5.26 -13.05
N LYS A 20 5.22 -4.75 -13.94
CA LYS A 20 5.24 -3.34 -14.32
C LYS A 20 3.85 -2.91 -14.81
N GLU A 21 3.48 -1.66 -14.50
CA GLU A 21 2.21 -1.03 -14.94
C GLU A 21 0.93 -1.66 -14.37
N GLN A 22 1.05 -2.56 -13.39
CA GLN A 22 -0.10 -3.07 -12.64
C GLN A 22 -0.49 -2.14 -11.50
N ASN A 23 -1.80 -1.99 -11.27
CA ASN A 23 -2.31 -1.33 -10.08
C ASN A 23 -2.16 -2.25 -8.87
N VAL A 24 -1.52 -1.74 -7.82
CA VAL A 24 -1.30 -2.44 -6.56
C VAL A 24 -1.88 -1.61 -5.40
N ILE A 25 -2.25 -2.30 -4.33
CA ILE A 25 -2.65 -1.72 -3.05
C ILE A 25 -1.53 -1.99 -2.06
N ILE A 26 -1.08 -0.92 -1.39
CA ILE A 26 -0.01 -0.97 -0.40
C ILE A 26 -0.57 -0.53 0.96
N ILE A 27 -0.33 -1.32 2.01
CA ILE A 27 -0.55 -0.90 3.39
C ILE A 27 0.80 -0.54 3.99
N ALA A 28 0.92 0.71 4.43
CA ALA A 28 2.08 1.21 5.14
C ALA A 28 1.76 1.38 6.63
N GLU A 29 2.72 1.02 7.48
CA GLU A 29 2.77 1.44 8.87
C GLU A 29 3.47 2.80 8.93
N GLY A 30 3.08 3.64 9.89
CA GLY A 30 3.66 4.96 10.07
C GLY A 30 3.07 5.70 11.25
N ILE A 31 3.45 6.97 11.38
CA ILE A 31 3.00 7.84 12.47
C ILE A 31 2.21 9.00 11.87
N ILE A 32 1.14 9.38 12.55
CA ILE A 32 0.42 10.62 12.27
C ILE A 32 1.19 11.76 12.90
N GLU A 33 1.84 12.59 12.08
CA GLU A 33 2.58 13.76 12.56
C GLU A 33 1.64 14.91 12.91
N LYS A 34 0.54 15.07 12.16
CA LYS A 34 -0.52 16.05 12.44
C LYS A 34 -1.88 15.49 12.05
N ALA A 35 -2.91 15.85 12.82
CA ALA A 35 -4.29 15.51 12.55
C ALA A 35 -5.19 16.73 12.79
N ASN A 36 -5.38 17.53 11.74
CA ASN A 36 -6.29 18.67 11.75
C ASN A 36 -7.45 18.39 10.79
N THR A 37 -7.65 19.21 9.75
CA THR A 37 -8.58 18.93 8.65
C THR A 37 -8.09 17.81 7.74
N GLU A 38 -6.78 17.60 7.70
CA GLU A 38 -6.10 16.53 6.97
C GLU A 38 -5.10 15.84 7.91
N ILE A 39 -4.68 14.63 7.52
CA ILE A 39 -3.71 13.83 8.26
C ILE A 39 -2.37 13.89 7.54
N ASP A 40 -1.36 14.43 8.23
CA ASP A 40 0.04 14.31 7.80
C ASP A 40 0.53 12.94 8.28
N PHE A 41 0.67 11.99 7.35
CA PHE A 41 1.16 10.65 7.64
C PHE A 41 2.61 10.48 7.20
N GLN A 42 3.47 10.10 8.15
CA GLN A 42 4.84 9.71 7.88
C GLN A 42 4.96 8.18 7.90
N GLY A 43 5.07 7.58 6.72
CA GLY A 43 5.26 6.14 6.57
C GLY A 43 6.63 5.68 7.10
N SER A 44 6.64 4.62 7.90
CA SER A 44 7.85 3.98 8.41
C SER A 44 8.25 2.75 7.59
N SER A 45 7.27 1.92 7.22
CA SER A 45 7.51 0.69 6.47
C SER A 45 6.27 0.23 5.71
N VAL A 46 6.49 -0.45 4.58
CA VAL A 46 5.40 -1.19 3.92
C VAL A 46 5.21 -2.51 4.63
N ARG A 47 3.98 -2.78 5.05
CA ARG A 47 3.58 -4.04 5.71
C ARG A 47 2.94 -5.03 4.76
N TYR A 48 2.31 -4.54 3.70
CA TYR A 48 1.55 -5.37 2.78
C TYR A 48 1.48 -4.74 1.39
N ALA A 49 1.67 -5.55 0.36
CA ALA A 49 1.58 -5.21 -1.06
C ALA A 49 0.76 -6.28 -1.79
N CYS A 50 -0.29 -5.86 -2.49
CA CYS A 50 -1.24 -6.76 -3.11
C CYS A 50 -1.72 -6.24 -4.46
N HIS A 51 -2.02 -7.14 -5.41
CA HIS A 51 -2.72 -6.74 -6.63
C HIS A 51 -4.05 -6.09 -6.25
N ARG A 52 -4.46 -5.04 -6.98
CA ARG A 52 -5.74 -4.37 -6.70
C ARG A 52 -6.93 -5.33 -6.73
N GLY A 53 -6.96 -6.27 -7.68
CA GLY A 53 -8.03 -7.27 -7.77
C GLY A 53 -7.99 -8.36 -6.69
N CYS A 54 -6.89 -8.49 -5.96
CA CYS A 54 -6.77 -9.40 -4.84
C CYS A 54 -7.21 -8.75 -3.52
N TRP A 55 -7.29 -7.43 -3.44
CA TRP A 55 -7.61 -6.72 -2.21
C TRP A 55 -9.06 -6.99 -1.77
N ASP A 56 -9.23 -7.50 -0.54
CA ASP A 56 -10.57 -7.77 0.05
C ASP A 56 -11.08 -6.61 0.93
N GLY A 57 -10.34 -5.50 1.02
CA GLY A 57 -10.75 -4.38 1.84
C GLY A 57 -11.92 -3.60 1.23
N VAL A 58 -12.41 -2.62 1.98
CA VAL A 58 -13.56 -1.81 1.57
C VAL A 58 -13.19 -1.01 0.31
N GLU A 59 -13.87 -1.26 -0.80
CA GLU A 59 -13.82 -0.33 -1.94
C GLU A 59 -14.46 0.99 -1.49
N GLU A 60 -13.82 2.12 -1.83
CA GLU A 60 -14.44 3.42 -1.63
C GLU A 60 -15.71 3.48 -2.51
N GLY A 61 -16.87 3.49 -1.87
CA GLY A 61 -18.19 3.63 -2.51
C GLY A 61 -18.53 5.07 -2.86
#